data_AF-A0A933UD13-F1
#
_entry.id   AF-A0A933UD13-F1
#
_cell.length_a   1.000
_cell.length_b   1.000
_cell.length_c   1.000
_cell.angle_alpha   90.00
_cell.angle_beta   90.00
_cell.angle_gamma   90.00
#
_symmetry.space_group_name_H-M   'P 1'
#
loop_
_entity.id
_entity.type
_entity.pdbx_description
1 polymer ?
#
loop_
_entity_poly.entity_id
_entity_poly.type
_entity_poly.pdbx_seq_one_letter_code
_entity_poly.pdbx_strand_id
1 'polypeptide(L)'
;MPLRGKKLGLLLSTRPEEPSFQHGLRVAEAALRQGVDVYLYCIDDAVQGVDHAKLQALKARGLKLYACAYGAHRRRIPLSEKAVFAGLTVVSDLIAGTDRFLAFNG
;
A
#
# COMPACT_ATOMS: atom_id res chain seq x y z
N MET A 1 4.71 -24.03 -1.04
CA MET A 1 5.18 -22.74 -1.58
C MET A 1 5.93 -22.00 -0.48
N PRO A 2 7.23 -21.69 -0.65
CA PRO A 2 8.10 -21.20 0.42
C PRO A 2 7.71 -19.82 1.00
N LEU A 3 6.88 -19.05 0.30
CA LEU A 3 6.48 -17.70 0.70
C LEU A 3 5.09 -17.62 1.33
N ARG A 4 4.32 -18.71 1.35
CA ARG A 4 2.95 -18.70 1.87
C ARG A 4 2.94 -18.36 3.36
N GLY A 5 2.08 -17.43 3.76
CA GLY A 5 1.95 -16.98 5.16
C GLY A 5 3.04 -16.01 5.63
N LYS A 6 3.99 -15.64 4.76
CA LYS A 6 4.91 -14.53 5.01
C LYS A 6 4.17 -13.20 4.93
N LYS A 7 4.64 -12.20 5.66
CA LYS A 7 4.09 -10.85 5.70
C LYS A 7 5.01 -9.89 4.98
N LEU A 8 4.47 -9.16 4.01
CA LEU A 8 5.18 -8.13 3.25
C LEU A 8 4.53 -6.77 3.52
N GLY A 9 5.32 -5.83 4.03
CA GLY A 9 4.97 -4.42 4.12
C GLY A 9 5.47 -3.65 2.91
N LEU A 10 4.62 -2.81 2.34
CA LEU A 10 4.92 -1.95 1.20
C LEU A 10 4.57 -0.50 1.51
N LEU A 11 5.46 0.42 1.15
CA LEU A 11 5.22 1.86 1.19
C LEU A 11 5.31 2.44 -0.23
N LEU A 12 4.27 3.16 -0.65
CA LEU A 12 4.29 3.96 -1.88
C LEU A 12 4.25 5.43 -1.51
N SER A 13 5.16 6.25 -2.06
CA SER A 13 5.21 7.70 -1.80
C SER A 13 4.95 8.58 -3.04
N THR A 14 4.97 8.00 -4.25
CA THR A 14 4.86 8.71 -5.52
C THR A 14 3.47 8.62 -6.16
N ARG A 15 3.20 9.48 -7.15
CA ARG A 15 1.90 9.52 -7.86
C ARG A 15 1.65 8.25 -8.67
N PRO A 16 0.38 7.92 -8.98
CA PRO A 16 0.03 6.73 -9.77
C PRO A 16 0.68 6.63 -11.15
N GLU A 17 1.01 7.77 -11.75
CA GLU A 17 1.62 7.87 -13.07
C GLU A 17 3.12 7.51 -13.03
N GLU A 18 3.75 7.53 -11.86
CA GLU A 18 5.18 7.30 -11.71
C GLU A 18 5.51 5.79 -11.78
N PRO A 19 6.65 5.41 -12.41
CA PRO A 19 7.06 4.01 -12.50
C PRO A 19 7.19 3.32 -11.14
N SER A 20 7.66 4.03 -10.10
CA SER A 20 7.82 3.49 -8.75
C SER A 20 6.50 3.01 -8.13
N PHE A 21 5.40 3.75 -8.35
CA PHE A 21 4.06 3.33 -7.91
C PHE A 21 3.65 2.03 -8.59
N GLN A 22 3.81 1.97 -9.92
CA GLN A 22 3.46 0.78 -10.71
C GLN A 22 4.34 -0.43 -10.36
N HIS A 23 5.61 -0.21 -10.01
CA HIS A 23 6.52 -1.25 -9.55
C HIS A 23 6.04 -1.85 -8.23
N GLY A 24 5.68 -0.99 -7.27
CA GLY A 24 5.10 -1.41 -6.00
C GLY A 24 3.82 -2.24 -6.17
N LEU A 25 2.92 -1.83 -7.07
CA LEU A 25 1.71 -2.62 -7.39
C LEU A 25 2.03 -3.99 -7.98
N ARG A 26 3.04 -4.10 -8.86
CA ARG A 26 3.45 -5.39 -9.44
C ARG A 26 4.06 -6.32 -8.39
N VAL A 27 4.83 -5.78 -7.45
CA VAL A 27 5.38 -6.55 -6.32
C VAL A 27 4.26 -7.02 -5.40
N ALA A 28 3.31 -6.15 -5.05
CA ALA A 28 2.13 -6.53 -4.26
C ALA A 28 1.35 -7.66 -4.92
N GLU A 29 1.11 -7.55 -6.23
CA GLU A 29 0.39 -8.56 -7.00
C GLU A 29 1.11 -9.91 -7.02
N ALA A 30 2.42 -9.91 -7.26
CA ALA A 30 3.21 -11.13 -7.28
C ALA A 30 3.24 -11.81 -5.91
N ALA A 31 3.39 -11.03 -4.83
CA ALA A 31 3.39 -11.53 -3.46
C ALA A 31 2.03 -12.17 -3.10
N LEU A 32 0.91 -11.51 -3.41
CA LEU A 32 -0.43 -12.08 -3.20
C LEU A 32 -0.61 -13.41 -3.95
N ARG A 33 -0.16 -13.52 -5.20
CA ARG A 33 -0.22 -14.78 -5.96
C ARG A 33 0.57 -15.92 -5.31
N GLN A 34 1.60 -15.59 -4.54
CA GLN A 34 2.42 -16.57 -3.79
C GLN A 34 1.84 -16.90 -2.40
N GLY A 35 0.70 -16.32 -2.02
CA GLY A 35 0.07 -16.52 -0.71
C GLY A 35 0.74 -15.73 0.42
N VAL A 36 1.42 -14.64 0.09
CA VAL A 36 1.99 -13.69 1.06
C VAL A 36 0.87 -12.76 1.54
N ASP A 37 0.85 -12.47 2.83
CA ASP A 37 0.03 -11.41 3.41
C ASP A 37 0.65 -10.05 3.09
N VAL A 38 0.01 -9.29 2.21
CA VAL A 38 0.52 -7.98 1.79
C VAL A 38 -0.22 -6.84 2.49
N TYR A 39 0.55 -5.93 3.07
CA TYR A 39 0.12 -4.69 3.70
C TYR A 39 0.73 -3.53 2.92
N LEU A 40 -0.08 -2.59 2.45
CA LEU A 40 0.40 -1.48 1.63
C LEU A 40 -0.07 -0.16 2.23
N TYR A 41 0.85 0.78 2.39
CA TYR A 41 0.59 2.13 2.87
C TYR A 41 0.89 3.16 1.79
N CYS A 42 -0.09 4.00 1.46
CA CYS A 42 0.08 5.17 0.60
C CYS A 42 0.41 6.42 1.43
N ILE A 43 1.56 7.04 1.19
CA ILE A 43 1.98 8.31 1.79
C ILE A 43 2.20 9.38 0.71
N ASP A 44 2.31 10.64 1.13
CA ASP A 44 2.63 11.79 0.27
C ASP A 44 1.74 11.86 -0.97
N ASP A 45 2.34 11.75 -2.15
CA ASP A 45 1.65 11.87 -3.42
C ASP A 45 0.92 10.59 -3.82
N ALA A 46 1.31 9.43 -3.26
CA ALA A 46 0.63 8.16 -3.50
C ALA A 46 -0.79 8.10 -2.94
N VAL A 47 -1.16 9.00 -2.02
CA VAL A 47 -2.53 9.10 -1.49
C VAL A 47 -3.54 9.43 -2.60
N GLN A 48 -3.11 10.13 -3.67
CA GLN A 48 -3.94 10.37 -4.85
C GLN A 48 -4.30 9.08 -5.60
N GLY A 49 -3.50 8.02 -5.40
CA GLY A 49 -3.68 6.71 -6.00
C GLY A 49 -4.59 5.76 -5.25
N VAL A 50 -5.20 6.16 -4.13
CA VAL A 50 -6.07 5.27 -3.34
C VAL A 50 -7.19 4.68 -4.21
N ASP A 51 -7.74 5.48 -5.13
CA ASP A 51 -8.85 5.07 -6.00
C ASP A 51 -8.38 4.36 -7.28
N HIS A 52 -7.08 4.18 -7.46
CA HIS A 52 -6.51 3.59 -8.67
C HIS A 52 -7.05 2.16 -8.89
N ALA A 53 -7.60 1.90 -10.07
CA ALA A 53 -8.33 0.66 -10.37
C ALA A 53 -7.53 -0.61 -10.05
N LYS A 54 -6.24 -0.63 -10.39
CA LYS A 54 -5.36 -1.76 -10.09
C LYS A 54 -5.14 -1.96 -8.58
N LEU A 55 -5.02 -0.87 -7.82
CA LEU A 55 -4.84 -0.94 -6.37
C LEU A 55 -6.11 -1.46 -5.69
N GLN A 56 -7.28 -0.99 -6.12
CA GLN A 56 -8.57 -1.50 -5.64
C GLN A 56 -8.82 -2.97 -6.01
N ALA A 57 -8.40 -3.40 -7.20
CA ALA A 57 -8.44 -4.81 -7.58
C ALA A 57 -7.55 -5.69 -6.69
N LEU A 58 -6.39 -5.20 -6.26
CA LEU A 58 -5.52 -5.90 -5.31
C LEU A 58 -6.14 -5.94 -3.90
N LYS A 59 -6.78 -4.86 -3.46
CA LYS A 59 -7.55 -4.82 -2.21
C LYS A 59 -8.65 -5.89 -2.20
N ALA A 60 -9.43 -5.98 -3.28
CA ALA A 60 -10.45 -7.03 -3.43
C ALA A 60 -9.88 -8.46 -3.38
N ARG A 61 -8.59 -8.64 -3.67
CA ARG A 61 -7.86 -9.91 -3.60
C ARG A 61 -7.15 -10.16 -2.26
N GLY A 62 -7.37 -9.32 -1.25
CA GLY A 62 -6.83 -9.49 0.11
C GLY A 62 -5.63 -8.61 0.46
N LEU A 63 -5.27 -7.63 -0.39
CA LEU A 63 -4.33 -6.58 0.01
C LEU A 63 -4.91 -5.74 1.14
N LYS A 64 -4.15 -5.57 2.22
CA LYS A 64 -4.53 -4.73 3.36
C LYS A 64 -4.03 -3.31 3.09
N LEU A 65 -4.95 -2.43 2.68
CA LEU A 65 -4.64 -1.11 2.15
C LEU A 65 -4.86 -0.01 3.19
N TYR A 66 -3.81 0.77 3.42
CA TYR A 66 -3.77 1.94 4.30
C TYR A 66 -3.39 3.19 3.50
N ALA A 67 -3.84 4.34 3.97
CA ALA A 67 -3.49 5.63 3.40
C ALA A 67 -3.27 6.68 4.49
N CYS A 68 -2.37 7.63 4.24
CA CYS A 68 -2.09 8.73 5.16
C CYS A 68 -3.31 9.65 5.30
N ALA A 69 -3.95 9.63 6.48
CA ALA A 69 -5.12 10.48 6.77
C ALA A 69 -4.81 11.98 6.62
N TYR A 70 -3.65 12.41 7.13
CA TYR A 70 -3.20 13.79 6.99
C TYR A 70 -2.92 14.17 5.53
N GLY A 71 -2.30 13.27 4.77
CA GLY A 71 -2.01 13.46 3.34
C GLY A 71 -3.28 13.59 2.49
N ALA A 72 -4.31 12.80 2.82
CA ALA A 72 -5.62 12.85 2.19
C ALA A 72 -6.32 14.18 2.49
N HIS A 73 -6.36 14.58 3.76
CA HIS A 73 -6.96 15.84 4.21
C HIS A 73 -6.32 17.05 3.50
N ARG A 74 -4.98 17.14 3.49
CA ARG A 74 -4.26 18.23 2.80
C ARG A 74 -4.58 18.35 1.32
N ARG A 75 -4.87 17.23 0.66
CA ARG A 75 -5.18 17.15 -0.78
C ARG A 75 -6.69 17.14 -1.07
N ARG A 76 -7.54 17.32 -0.04
CA ARG A 76 -9.01 17.27 -0.14
C ARG A 76 -9.54 15.96 -0.74
N ILE A 77 -8.83 14.86 -0.47
CA ILE A 77 -9.26 13.52 -0.86
C ILE A 77 -10.26 13.04 0.20
N PRO A 78 -11.48 12.65 -0.19
CA PRO A 78 -12.48 12.20 0.77
C PRO A 78 -12.04 10.88 1.42
N LEU A 79 -12.19 10.82 2.74
CA LEU A 79 -12.05 9.56 3.47
C LEU A 79 -13.17 8.62 3.02
N SER A 80 -12.84 7.37 2.74
CA SER A 80 -13.78 6.38 2.23
C SER A 80 -13.34 4.96 2.59
N GLU A 81 -14.21 3.99 2.36
CA GLU A 81 -13.91 2.56 2.53
C GLU A 81 -12.86 2.03 1.53
N LYS A 82 -12.31 2.87 0.65
CA LYS A 82 -11.31 2.46 -0.33
C LYS A 82 -9.94 2.17 0.29
N ALA A 83 -9.65 2.71 1.47
CA ALA A 83 -8.46 2.41 2.27
C ALA A 83 -8.74 2.67 3.75
N VAL A 84 -7.96 2.07 4.64
CA VAL A 84 -7.95 2.47 6.05
C VAL A 84 -7.08 3.72 6.18
N PHE A 85 -7.70 4.86 6.45
CA PHE A 85 -6.98 6.12 6.63
C PHE A 85 -6.40 6.19 8.05
N ALA A 86 -5.07 6.26 8.15
CA ALA A 86 -4.37 6.23 9.43
C ALA A 86 -3.15 7.17 9.45
N GLY A 87 -2.57 7.33 10.64
CA GLY A 87 -1.33 8.07 10.84
C GLY A 87 -0.08 7.21 10.61
N LEU A 88 1.09 7.84 10.74
CA LEU A 88 2.39 7.19 10.51
C LEU A 88 2.73 6.09 11.51
N THR A 89 2.07 6.05 12.67
CA THR A 89 2.20 4.93 13.62
C THR A 89 1.93 3.59 12.96
N VAL A 90 0.98 3.52 12.02
CA VAL A 90 0.71 2.29 11.25
C VAL A 90 1.93 1.90 10.41
N VAL A 91 2.68 2.85 9.84
CA VAL A 91 3.90 2.51 9.10
C VAL A 91 4.95 1.90 10.02
N SER A 92 5.12 2.44 11.24
CA SER A 92 5.99 1.84 12.25
C SER A 92 5.56 0.42 12.61
N ASP A 93 4.26 0.18 12.77
CA ASP A 93 3.71 -1.15 13.05
C ASP A 93 3.94 -2.11 11.87
N LEU A 94 3.81 -1.63 10.62
CA LEU A 94 4.10 -2.44 9.43
C LEU A 94 5.58 -2.82 9.34
N ILE A 95 6.48 -1.88 9.63
CA ILE A 95 7.94 -2.16 9.64
C ILE A 95 8.27 -3.22 10.70
N ALA A 96 7.69 -3.12 11.90
CA ALA A 96 7.94 -4.07 12.99
C ALA A 96 7.22 -5.43 12.79
N GLY A 97 6.05 -5.42 12.16
CA GLY A 97 5.14 -6.58 12.10
C GLY A 97 5.21 -7.41 10.82
N THR A 98 6.03 -7.02 9.84
CA THR A 98 6.19 -7.74 8.57
C THR A 98 7.56 -8.43 8.48
N ASP A 99 7.65 -9.56 7.77
CA ASP A 99 8.93 -10.25 7.57
C ASP A 99 9.89 -9.42 6.71
N ARG A 100 9.34 -8.63 5.78
CA ARG A 100 10.08 -7.71 4.90
C ARG A 100 9.25 -6.46 4.67
N PHE A 101 9.94 -5.33 4.61
CA PHE A 101 9.36 -4.04 4.29
C PHE A 101 10.09 -3.42 3.09
N LEU A 102 9.35 -2.98 2.08
CA LEU A 102 9.91 -2.33 0.89
C LEU A 102 9.27 -0.95 0.69
N ALA A 103 10.10 0.05 0.45
CA ALA A 103 9.65 1.39 0.11
C ALA A 103 9.92 1.67 -1.37
N PHE A 104 8.90 2.15 -2.06
CA PHE A 104 8.97 2.60 -3.45
C PHE A 104 8.86 4.12 -3.46
N ASN A 105 10.02 4.75 -3.64
CA ASN A 105 10.19 6.20 -3.66
C ASN A 105 10.60 6.67 -5.06
N GLY A 106 10.48 7.97 -5.29
CA GLY A 106 10.95 8.67 -6.49
C GLY A 106 12.16 9.53 -6.19
#